data_AF-A0A1D7YNS3-F1
#
_entry.id   AF-A0A1D7YNS3-F1
#
_cell.length_a   1.000
_cell.length_b   1.000
_cell.length_c   1.000
_cell.angle_alpha   90.00
_cell.angle_beta   90.00
_cell.angle_gamma   90.00
#
_symmetry.space_group_name_H-M   'P 1'
#
loop_
_entity.id
_entity.type
_entity.pdbx_description
1 polymer ?
#
loop_
_entity_poly.entity_id
_entity_poly.type
_entity_poly.pdbx_seq_one_letter_code
_entity_poly.pdbx_strand_id
1 'polypeptide(L)'
;MVLCLATALVHVLLVFLEVAPPNPISRQYSRQVNAWIFPLFEQNWRLFAPDPESVNRQISARTMHTAPNGTVQVSGWFDLTADDTAAVRHDPFPSHTAQNMLRRAWTSYLETHGGDDQPRSQRAVMIQQYLRNIAADRVAAHRHGVFESIQLRVITLPIAAPTTAGEPGPGVAAPKRADTRYLPWWKVAPHATG
;
A
#
# COMPACT_ATOMS: atom_id res chain seq x y z
N MET A 1 -7.35 35.74 10.74
CA MET A 1 -8.10 35.13 11.87
C MET A 1 -9.50 34.68 11.49
N VAL A 2 -10.36 35.54 10.92
CA VAL A 2 -11.74 35.16 10.53
C VAL A 2 -11.79 33.98 9.55
N LEU A 3 -10.91 33.96 8.55
CA LEU A 3 -10.83 32.85 7.59
C LEU A 3 -10.51 31.51 8.28
N CYS A 4 -9.48 31.49 9.14
CA CYS A 4 -9.08 30.29 9.87
C CYS A 4 -10.21 29.77 10.77
N LEU A 5 -10.92 30.67 11.45
CA LEU A 5 -12.06 30.32 12.29
C LEU A 5 -13.19 29.70 11.45
N ALA A 6 -13.52 30.32 10.31
CA ALA A 6 -14.55 29.82 9.40
C ALA A 6 -14.19 28.43 8.85
N THR A 7 -12.94 28.24 8.42
CA THR A 7 -12.46 26.93 7.94
C THR A 7 -12.52 25.86 9.03
N ALA A 8 -12.14 26.20 10.27
CA ALA A 8 -12.21 25.28 11.40
C ALA A 8 -13.66 24.86 11.70
N LEU A 9 -14.61 25.81 11.72
CA LEU A 9 -16.02 25.52 11.93
C LEU A 9 -16.61 24.63 10.83
N VAL A 10 -16.27 24.90 9.56
CA VAL A 10 -16.69 24.07 8.44
C VAL A 10 -16.11 22.65 8.56
N HIS A 11 -14.83 22.52 8.91
CA HIS A 11 -14.22 21.21 9.09
C HIS A 11 -14.90 20.40 10.23
N VAL A 12 -15.15 21.03 11.38
CA VAL A 12 -15.86 20.38 12.50
C VAL A 12 -17.27 19.93 12.09
N LEU A 13 -18.00 20.76 11.36
CA LEU A 13 -19.33 20.40 10.86
C LEU A 13 -19.29 19.20 9.89
N LEU A 14 -18.33 19.18 8.96
CA LEU A 14 -18.18 18.09 8.00
C LEU A 14 -17.78 16.79 8.71
N VAL A 15 -16.82 16.84 9.64
CA VAL A 15 -16.44 15.68 10.47
C VAL A 15 -17.64 15.16 11.27
N PHE A 16 -18.45 16.05 11.84
CA PHE A 16 -19.68 15.66 12.53
C PHE A 16 -20.65 14.94 11.59
N LEU A 17 -20.89 15.45 10.38
CA LEU A 17 -21.80 14.83 9.41
C LEU A 17 -21.35 13.43 8.96
N GLU A 18 -20.04 13.17 8.97
CA GLU A 18 -19.45 11.87 8.63
C GLU A 18 -19.56 10.86 9.76
N VAL A 19 -19.33 11.28 11.01
CA VAL A 19 -19.38 10.40 12.19
C VAL A 19 -20.81 10.17 12.69
N ALA A 20 -21.70 11.13 12.47
CA ALA A 20 -23.07 11.06 12.94
C ALA A 20 -23.87 9.94 12.25
N PRO A 21 -24.92 9.38 12.91
CA PRO A 21 -25.82 8.42 12.30
C PRO A 21 -26.42 8.94 10.97
N PRO A 22 -26.78 8.05 10.02
CA PRO A 22 -27.26 8.44 8.70
C PRO A 22 -28.47 9.36 8.74
N ASN A 23 -28.28 10.61 8.33
CA ASN A 23 -29.31 11.64 8.30
C ASN A 23 -29.56 12.12 6.85
N PRO A 24 -30.69 12.80 6.56
CA PRO A 24 -31.01 13.23 5.20
C PRO A 24 -29.96 14.18 4.60
N ILE A 25 -29.34 15.02 5.44
CA ILE A 25 -28.34 16.01 5.04
C ILE A 25 -27.03 15.30 4.66
N SER A 26 -26.53 14.38 5.49
CA SER A 26 -25.31 13.61 5.20
C SER A 26 -25.49 12.73 3.96
N ARG A 27 -26.70 12.21 3.70
CA ARG A 27 -26.99 11.49 2.45
C ARG A 27 -26.96 12.41 1.23
N GLN A 28 -27.65 13.55 1.29
CA GLN A 28 -27.76 14.50 0.18
C GLN A 28 -26.40 15.10 -0.21
N TYR A 29 -25.54 15.39 0.77
CA TYR A 29 -24.23 16.02 0.55
C TYR A 29 -23.05 15.06 0.72
N SER A 30 -23.29 13.76 0.70
CA SER A 30 -22.28 12.70 0.90
C SER A 30 -21.05 12.89 0.02
N ARG A 31 -21.23 13.25 -1.25
CA ARG A 31 -20.10 13.44 -2.18
C ARG A 31 -19.16 14.58 -1.74
N GLN A 32 -19.71 15.69 -1.27
CA GLN A 32 -18.98 16.88 -0.84
C GLN A 32 -18.28 16.65 0.51
N VAL A 33 -19.00 16.01 1.45
CA VAL A 33 -18.46 15.60 2.75
C VAL A 33 -17.27 14.66 2.53
N ASN A 34 -17.45 13.62 1.71
CA ASN A 34 -16.41 12.65 1.37
C ASN A 34 -15.19 13.29 0.71
N ALA A 35 -15.41 14.22 -0.23
CA ALA A 35 -14.32 14.90 -0.93
C ALA A 35 -13.47 15.80 0.01
N TRP A 36 -14.05 16.34 1.08
CA TRP A 36 -13.33 17.13 2.07
C TRP A 36 -12.62 16.26 3.11
N ILE A 37 -13.25 15.17 3.53
CA ILE A 37 -12.78 14.36 4.66
C ILE A 37 -11.76 13.32 4.23
N PHE A 38 -12.05 12.49 3.22
CA PHE A 38 -11.18 11.36 2.87
C PHE A 38 -9.74 11.71 2.46
N PRO A 39 -9.41 12.90 1.93
CA PRO A 39 -8.02 13.28 1.71
C PRO A 39 -7.22 13.48 3.01
N LEU A 40 -7.89 13.86 4.11
CA LEU A 40 -7.23 14.28 5.36
C LEU A 40 -7.50 13.34 6.54
N PHE A 41 -8.63 12.64 6.52
CA PHE A 41 -9.15 11.81 7.61
C PHE A 41 -9.77 10.52 7.04
N GLU A 42 -8.94 9.51 6.84
CA GLU A 42 -9.41 8.16 6.52
C GLU A 42 -9.69 7.41 7.82
N GLN A 43 -10.97 7.19 8.16
CA GLN A 43 -11.35 6.45 9.37
C GLN A 43 -11.14 4.94 9.18
N ASN A 44 -9.93 4.46 9.48
CA ASN A 44 -9.61 3.04 9.43
C ASN A 44 -9.62 2.43 10.83
N TRP A 45 -10.80 1.97 11.26
CA TRP A 45 -11.03 1.34 12.58
C TRP A 45 -10.51 -0.11 12.69
N ARG A 46 -9.54 -0.53 11.86
CA ARG A 46 -9.01 -1.91 11.87
C ARG A 46 -8.17 -2.27 13.10
N LEU A 47 -7.80 -1.30 13.95
CA LEU A 47 -7.02 -1.56 15.17
C LEU A 47 -7.84 -2.29 16.26
N PHE A 48 -9.17 -2.16 16.23
CA PHE A 48 -10.09 -2.84 17.15
C PHE A 48 -10.93 -3.90 16.45
N ALA A 49 -10.56 -4.30 15.22
CA ALA A 49 -11.15 -5.47 14.61
C ALA A 49 -10.83 -6.70 15.49
N PRO A 50 -11.76 -7.65 15.65
CA PRO A 50 -11.53 -8.87 16.45
C PRO A 50 -10.25 -9.61 16.04
N ASP A 51 -9.90 -9.54 14.75
CA ASP A 51 -8.68 -10.08 14.19
C ASP A 51 -7.80 -8.92 13.64
N PRO A 52 -6.78 -8.47 14.38
CA PRO A 52 -5.80 -7.54 13.83
C PRO A 52 -5.07 -8.18 12.63
N GLU A 53 -4.44 -7.34 11.80
CA GLU A 53 -3.69 -7.82 10.64
C GLU A 53 -2.57 -8.79 11.09
N SER A 54 -2.83 -10.08 10.92
CA SER A 54 -1.99 -11.18 11.42
C SER A 54 -0.97 -11.65 10.39
N VAL A 55 -0.53 -10.75 9.50
CA VAL A 55 0.43 -11.08 8.45
C VAL A 55 1.45 -9.95 8.24
N ASN A 56 2.71 -10.34 8.08
CA ASN A 56 3.77 -9.49 7.56
C ASN A 56 3.87 -9.67 6.04
N ARG A 57 4.00 -8.58 5.29
CA ARG A 57 4.15 -8.64 3.83
C ARG A 57 5.48 -8.06 3.42
N GLN A 58 6.27 -8.85 2.69
CA GLN A 58 7.51 -8.41 2.07
C GLN A 58 7.26 -8.28 0.57
N ILE A 59 7.44 -7.07 0.04
CA ILE A 59 7.32 -6.78 -1.38
C ILE A 59 8.72 -6.60 -1.95
N SER A 60 9.04 -7.39 -2.98
CA SER A 60 10.28 -7.30 -3.73
C SER A 60 10.01 -7.01 -5.20
N ALA A 61 10.95 -6.39 -5.88
CA ALA A 61 10.92 -6.17 -7.32
C ALA A 61 12.14 -6.76 -8.03
N ARG A 62 11.98 -7.14 -9.30
CA ARG A 62 13.10 -7.38 -10.20
C ARG A 62 12.82 -6.70 -11.54
N THR A 63 13.88 -6.37 -12.24
CA THR A 63 13.82 -5.63 -13.50
C THR A 63 14.28 -6.48 -14.67
N MET A 64 13.85 -6.09 -15.86
CA MET A 64 14.28 -6.68 -17.12
C MET A 64 14.77 -5.58 -18.06
N HIS A 65 15.90 -5.82 -18.70
CA HIS A 65 16.54 -4.93 -19.65
C HIS A 65 17.01 -5.74 -20.87
N THR A 66 16.83 -5.19 -22.07
CA THR A 66 17.33 -5.79 -23.30
C THR A 66 18.64 -5.12 -23.68
N ALA A 67 19.75 -5.86 -23.66
CA ALA A 67 21.06 -5.35 -24.04
C ALA A 67 21.11 -5.02 -25.55
N PRO A 68 22.06 -4.17 -26.01
CA PRO A 68 22.18 -3.80 -27.42
C PRO A 68 22.36 -4.98 -28.38
N ASN A 69 22.86 -6.10 -27.88
CA ASN A 69 23.01 -7.36 -28.62
C ASN A 69 21.71 -8.20 -28.67
N GLY A 70 20.57 -7.66 -28.23
CA GLY A 70 19.28 -8.34 -28.16
C GLY A 70 19.11 -9.31 -26.98
N THR A 71 20.12 -9.45 -26.12
CA THR A 71 20.04 -10.37 -24.97
C THR A 71 19.19 -9.77 -23.86
N VAL A 72 18.18 -10.51 -23.41
CA VAL A 72 17.34 -10.12 -22.26
C VAL A 72 18.06 -10.47 -20.96
N GLN A 73 18.28 -9.47 -20.12
CA GLN A 73 18.87 -9.61 -18.79
C GLN A 73 17.81 -9.33 -17.73
N VAL A 74 17.65 -10.27 -16.79
CA VAL A 74 16.74 -10.16 -15.66
C VAL A 74 17.55 -10.02 -14.38
N SER A 75 17.25 -8.99 -13.58
CA SER A 75 17.95 -8.76 -12.32
C SER A 75 17.56 -9.77 -11.24
N GLY A 76 18.38 -9.86 -10.19
CA GLY A 76 17.94 -10.45 -8.92
C GLY A 76 16.85 -9.63 -8.25
N TRP A 77 16.12 -10.26 -7.32
CA TRP A 77 15.10 -9.60 -6.49
C TRP A 77 15.73 -8.52 -5.60
N PHE A 78 15.04 -7.39 -5.50
CA PHE A 78 15.37 -6.24 -4.67
C PHE A 78 14.23 -6.03 -3.68
N ASP A 79 14.54 -5.88 -2.40
CA ASP A 79 13.52 -5.72 -1.35
C ASP A 79 13.06 -4.26 -1.27
N LEU A 80 11.83 -3.98 -1.73
CA LEU A 80 11.26 -2.64 -1.68
C LEU A 80 10.83 -2.25 -0.26
N THR A 81 10.57 -3.25 0.60
CA THR A 81 10.07 -3.04 1.98
C THR A 81 11.22 -2.71 2.94
N ALA A 82 12.45 -3.07 2.55
CA ALA A 82 13.65 -2.72 3.30
C ALA A 82 13.81 -1.21 3.49
N ASP A 83 13.50 -0.41 2.46
CA ASP A 83 13.55 1.06 2.49
C ASP A 83 12.61 1.63 3.56
N ASP A 84 11.38 1.13 3.62
CA ASP A 84 10.39 1.56 4.62
C ASP A 84 10.86 1.20 6.03
N THR A 85 11.46 0.02 6.19
CA THR A 85 11.94 -0.45 7.50
C THR A 85 13.19 0.30 7.95
N ALA A 86 14.07 0.68 7.02
CA ALA A 86 15.25 1.50 7.29
C ALA A 86 14.84 2.92 7.71
N ALA A 87 13.86 3.52 7.05
CA ALA A 87 13.34 4.85 7.38
C ALA A 87 12.58 4.92 8.72
N VAL A 88 12.15 3.78 9.28
CA VAL A 88 11.58 3.71 10.65
C VAL A 88 12.69 3.58 11.70
N ARG A 89 13.75 2.84 11.39
CA ARG A 89 14.79 2.51 12.37
C ARG A 89 15.59 3.77 12.72
N HIS A 90 15.56 4.13 14.00
CA HIS A 90 16.31 5.26 14.59
C HIS A 90 15.83 6.68 14.22
N ASP A 91 14.65 6.81 13.60
CA ASP A 91 14.02 8.12 13.37
C ASP A 91 12.99 8.42 14.49
N PRO A 92 13.14 9.51 15.28
CA PRO A 92 12.15 9.91 16.28
C PRO A 92 10.83 10.42 15.68
N PHE A 93 10.82 10.85 14.41
CA PHE A 93 9.63 11.37 13.71
C PHE A 93 9.50 10.79 12.29
N PRO A 94 9.25 9.48 12.18
CA PRO A 94 9.20 8.81 10.89
C PRO A 94 8.11 9.39 9.97
N SER A 95 8.44 9.59 8.69
CA SER A 95 7.44 9.98 7.69
C SER A 95 6.42 8.86 7.46
N HIS A 96 5.19 9.06 7.93
CA HIS A 96 4.07 8.17 7.65
C HIS A 96 3.75 8.00 6.16
N THR A 97 4.04 9.00 5.32
CA THR A 97 3.80 8.92 3.87
C THR A 97 4.71 7.88 3.24
N ALA A 98 6.03 8.02 3.41
CA ALA A 98 7.03 7.06 2.91
C ALA A 98 6.70 5.61 3.31
N GLN A 99 6.45 5.36 4.60
CA GLN A 99 6.25 4.02 5.16
C GLN A 99 4.94 3.35 4.74
N ASN A 100 3.92 4.15 4.51
CA ASN A 100 2.59 3.63 4.18
C ASN A 100 2.32 3.64 2.68
N MET A 101 3.14 4.32 1.87
CA MET A 101 2.90 4.47 0.44
C MET A 101 2.82 3.11 -0.27
N LEU A 102 3.86 2.28 -0.13
CA LEU A 102 3.94 0.98 -0.78
C LEU A 102 2.86 0.02 -0.24
N ARG A 103 2.67 0.00 1.08
CA ARG A 103 1.64 -0.81 1.74
C ARG A 103 0.23 -0.45 1.27
N ARG A 104 -0.11 0.84 1.24
CA ARG A 104 -1.42 1.31 0.76
C ARG A 104 -1.62 1.03 -0.73
N ALA A 105 -0.59 1.27 -1.55
CA ALA A 105 -0.64 0.95 -2.98
C ALA A 105 -0.94 -0.55 -3.21
N TRP A 106 -0.30 -1.43 -2.44
CA TRP A 106 -0.56 -2.86 -2.48
C TRP A 106 -1.97 -3.23 -2.00
N THR A 107 -2.45 -2.68 -0.88
CA THR A 107 -3.81 -2.94 -0.38
C THR A 107 -4.85 -2.52 -1.41
N SER A 108 -4.75 -1.31 -1.98
CA SER A 108 -5.66 -0.85 -3.03
C SER A 108 -5.57 -1.70 -4.30
N TYR A 109 -4.39 -2.23 -4.63
CA TYR A 109 -4.21 -3.13 -5.76
C TYR A 109 -4.97 -4.45 -5.54
N LEU A 110 -4.84 -5.06 -4.37
CA LEU A 110 -5.58 -6.27 -4.00
C LEU A 110 -7.10 -6.08 -4.07
N GLU A 111 -7.60 -4.96 -3.55
CA GLU A 111 -9.03 -4.63 -3.57
C GLU A 111 -9.60 -4.48 -4.98
N THR A 112 -8.78 -4.01 -5.93
CA THR A 112 -9.24 -3.73 -7.30
C THR A 112 -8.95 -4.83 -8.32
N HIS A 113 -7.96 -5.69 -8.08
CA HIS A 113 -7.55 -6.76 -8.99
C HIS A 113 -7.90 -8.16 -8.48
N GLY A 114 -8.29 -8.32 -7.21
CA GLY A 114 -8.61 -9.63 -6.65
C GLY A 114 -7.45 -10.63 -6.80
N GLY A 115 -7.73 -11.84 -7.28
CA GLY A 115 -6.74 -12.92 -7.40
C GLY A 115 -6.13 -13.14 -8.80
N ASP A 116 -6.67 -12.52 -9.85
CA ASP A 116 -6.27 -12.77 -11.25
C ASP A 116 -5.39 -11.67 -11.87
N ASP A 117 -5.09 -10.61 -11.10
CA ASP A 117 -4.23 -9.50 -11.51
C ASP A 117 -4.74 -8.74 -12.75
N GLN A 118 -6.05 -8.83 -13.04
CA GLN A 118 -6.65 -8.16 -14.21
C GLN A 118 -7.34 -6.84 -13.81
N PRO A 119 -6.96 -5.71 -14.43
CA PRO A 119 -7.61 -4.43 -14.18
C PRO A 119 -8.98 -4.39 -14.87
N ARG A 120 -10.07 -4.41 -14.09
CA ARG A 120 -11.46 -4.36 -14.60
C ARG A 120 -12.09 -2.96 -14.60
N SER A 121 -11.35 -1.94 -14.17
CA SER A 121 -11.86 -0.55 -14.08
C SER A 121 -10.74 0.47 -14.32
N GLN A 122 -11.10 1.70 -14.67
CA GLN A 122 -10.13 2.80 -14.77
C GLN A 122 -9.38 3.01 -13.44
N ARG A 123 -10.08 2.86 -12.31
CA ARG A 123 -9.47 2.91 -10.97
C ARG A 123 -8.41 1.82 -10.79
N ALA A 124 -8.69 0.59 -11.23
CA ALA A 124 -7.73 -0.52 -11.17
C ALA A 124 -6.46 -0.19 -12.01
N VAL A 125 -6.63 0.31 -13.23
CA VAL A 125 -5.49 0.73 -14.08
C VAL A 125 -4.64 1.81 -13.39
N MET A 126 -5.28 2.83 -12.80
CA MET A 126 -4.57 3.89 -12.08
C MET A 126 -3.79 3.34 -10.87
N ILE A 127 -4.39 2.44 -10.09
CA ILE A 127 -3.73 1.82 -8.93
C ILE A 127 -2.56 0.94 -9.36
N GLN A 128 -2.71 0.16 -10.44
CA GLN A 128 -1.62 -0.63 -11.00
C GLN A 128 -0.46 0.27 -11.44
N GLN A 129 -0.77 1.35 -12.16
CA GLN A 129 0.23 2.34 -12.58
C GLN A 129 0.92 2.99 -11.38
N TYR A 130 0.17 3.35 -10.35
CA TYR A 130 0.71 3.92 -9.12
C TYR A 130 1.67 2.95 -8.41
N LEU A 131 1.26 1.69 -8.20
CA LEU A 131 2.11 0.66 -7.59
C LEU A 131 3.37 0.39 -8.42
N ARG A 132 3.23 0.31 -9.74
CA ARG A 132 4.36 0.16 -10.67
C ARG A 132 5.36 1.30 -10.55
N ASN A 133 4.87 2.54 -10.53
CA ASN A 133 5.73 3.72 -10.48
C ASN A 133 6.50 3.79 -9.14
N ILE A 134 5.84 3.53 -8.00
CA ILE A 134 6.52 3.43 -6.70
C ILE A 134 7.67 2.41 -6.75
N ALA A 135 7.39 1.22 -7.29
CA ALA A 135 8.39 0.17 -7.38
C ALA A 135 9.54 0.55 -8.32
N ALA A 136 9.25 1.18 -9.46
CA ALA A 136 10.25 1.63 -10.42
C ALA A 136 11.15 2.74 -9.83
N ASP A 137 10.54 3.74 -9.18
CA ASP A 137 11.26 4.85 -8.54
C ASP A 137 12.20 4.36 -7.43
N ARG A 138 11.73 3.41 -6.59
CA ARG A 138 12.58 2.81 -5.53
C ARG A 138 13.73 2.00 -6.09
N VAL A 139 13.51 1.24 -7.16
CA VAL A 139 14.59 0.51 -7.82
C VAL A 139 15.59 1.48 -8.44
N ALA A 140 15.13 2.53 -9.13
CA ALA A 140 15.99 3.53 -9.74
C ALA A 140 16.83 4.31 -8.71
N ALA A 141 16.30 4.54 -7.51
CA ALA A 141 17.02 5.18 -6.41
C ALA A 141 18.20 4.32 -5.87
N HIS A 142 18.11 3.00 -5.95
CA HIS A 142 19.11 2.08 -5.39
C HIS A 142 19.99 1.38 -6.43
N ARG A 143 19.52 1.28 -7.66
CA ARG A 143 20.25 0.66 -8.77
C ARG A 143 20.32 1.64 -9.93
N HIS A 144 21.56 2.02 -10.26
CA HIS A 144 21.82 2.76 -11.48
C HIS A 144 21.67 1.81 -12.68
N GLY A 145 20.80 2.16 -13.62
CA GLY A 145 20.59 1.39 -14.84
C GLY A 145 19.19 1.58 -15.42
N VAL A 146 19.09 1.50 -16.74
CA VAL A 146 17.80 1.52 -17.44
C VAL A 146 17.19 0.13 -17.43
N PHE A 147 15.88 0.06 -17.25
CA PHE A 147 15.11 -1.17 -17.38
C PHE A 147 13.79 -0.87 -18.07
N GLU A 148 13.28 -1.85 -18.81
CA GLU A 148 12.09 -1.70 -19.65
C GLU A 148 10.85 -2.29 -18.99
N SER A 149 11.05 -3.27 -18.12
CA SER A 149 9.96 -3.93 -17.40
C SER A 149 10.35 -4.18 -15.95
N ILE A 150 9.33 -4.23 -15.09
CA ILE A 150 9.45 -4.58 -13.68
C ILE A 150 8.45 -5.68 -13.35
N GLN A 151 8.84 -6.58 -12.45
CA GLN A 151 7.97 -7.58 -11.86
C GLN A 151 8.04 -7.47 -10.34
N LEU A 152 6.86 -7.53 -9.70
CA LEU A 152 6.76 -7.55 -8.24
C LEU A 152 6.48 -8.97 -7.75
N ARG A 153 7.00 -9.27 -6.56
CA ARG A 153 6.68 -10.45 -5.77
C ARG A 153 6.29 -10.01 -4.37
N VAL A 154 5.18 -10.54 -3.88
CA VAL A 154 4.70 -10.31 -2.52
C VAL A 154 4.74 -11.62 -1.76
N ILE A 155 5.50 -11.65 -0.67
CA ILE A 155 5.57 -12.77 0.27
C ILE A 155 4.77 -12.38 1.51
N THR A 156 3.71 -13.12 1.79
CA THR A 156 2.84 -12.92 2.96
C THR A 156 3.17 -13.97 4.01
N LEU A 157 3.75 -13.51 5.12
CA LEU A 157 4.18 -14.31 6.27
C LEU A 157 3.16 -14.16 7.40
N PRO A 158 2.46 -15.24 7.81
CA PRO A 158 1.55 -15.17 8.93
C PRO A 158 2.30 -14.94 10.25
N ILE A 159 1.72 -14.09 11.09
CA ILE A 159 2.19 -13.78 12.44
C ILE A 159 1.54 -14.78 13.40
N ALA A 160 2.35 -15.45 14.20
CA ALA A 160 1.85 -16.38 15.21
C ALA A 160 1.09 -15.61 16.31
N ALA A 161 -0.03 -16.16 16.77
CA ALA A 161 -0.73 -15.63 17.92
C ALA A 161 0.17 -15.74 19.17
N PRO A 162 0.16 -14.74 20.08
CA PRO A 162 0.90 -14.83 21.32
C PRO A 162 0.37 -16.02 22.14
N THR A 163 1.27 -16.91 22.57
CA THR A 163 0.92 -18.00 23.48
C THR A 163 0.71 -17.43 24.88
N THR A 164 -0.55 -17.30 25.31
CA THR A 164 -0.87 -16.95 26.70
C THR A 164 -0.39 -18.07 27.63
N ALA A 165 0.49 -17.75 28.58
CA ALA A 165 0.96 -18.71 29.57
C ALA A 165 -0.19 -19.04 30.55
N GLY A 166 -0.79 -20.23 30.43
CA GLY A 166 -1.70 -20.77 31.45
C GLY A 166 -2.97 -21.46 30.95
N GLU A 167 -3.34 -21.33 29.68
CA GLU A 167 -4.47 -22.08 29.12
C GLU A 167 -3.98 -23.29 28.31
N PRO A 168 -4.61 -24.48 28.43
CA PRO A 168 -4.42 -25.55 27.46
C PRO A 168 -5.01 -25.09 26.13
N GLY A 169 -4.20 -24.37 25.34
CA GLY A 169 -4.61 -23.77 24.08
C GLY A 169 -4.98 -24.83 23.03
N PRO A 170 -5.94 -24.54 22.12
CA PRO A 170 -6.24 -25.41 21.00
C PRO A 170 -4.94 -25.69 20.24
N GLY A 171 -4.67 -26.99 20.03
CA GLY A 171 -3.35 -27.53 19.69
C GLY A 171 -2.56 -26.66 18.70
N VAL A 172 -1.26 -26.50 19.00
CA VAL A 172 -0.24 -25.82 18.19
C VAL A 172 -0.57 -25.94 16.71
N ALA A 173 -1.25 -24.94 16.17
CA ALA A 173 -1.59 -24.91 14.76
C ALA A 173 -0.26 -24.87 14.01
N ALA A 174 -0.03 -25.83 13.12
CA ALA A 174 1.17 -25.88 12.30
C ALA A 174 1.42 -24.50 11.68
N PRO A 175 2.68 -24.02 11.63
CA PRO A 175 2.98 -22.70 11.09
C PRO A 175 2.37 -22.59 9.69
N LYS A 176 1.43 -21.64 9.54
CA LYS A 176 0.81 -21.35 8.23
C LYS A 176 1.95 -21.00 7.27
N ARG A 177 1.99 -21.66 6.10
CA ARG A 177 3.07 -21.45 5.13
C ARG A 177 2.98 -20.03 4.56
N ALA A 178 4.15 -19.48 4.23
CA ALA A 178 4.22 -18.21 3.53
C ALA A 178 3.51 -18.33 2.17
N ASP A 179 2.63 -17.39 1.86
CA ASP A 179 2.02 -17.28 0.54
C ASP A 179 2.85 -16.34 -0.34
N THR A 180 3.18 -16.78 -1.56
CA THR A 180 4.00 -15.98 -2.49
C THR A 180 3.22 -15.71 -3.76
N ARG A 181 2.92 -14.43 -3.99
CA ARG A 181 2.23 -13.96 -5.19
C ARG A 181 3.21 -13.25 -6.11
N TYR A 182 3.23 -13.67 -7.37
CA TYR A 182 3.99 -13.02 -8.44
C TYR A 182 3.03 -12.22 -9.30
N LEU A 183 3.30 -10.92 -9.44
CA LEU A 183 2.51 -10.08 -10.32
C LEU A 183 3.00 -10.25 -11.77
N PRO A 184 2.16 -9.91 -12.77
CA PRO A 184 2.60 -9.90 -14.16
C PRO A 184 3.73 -8.89 -14.38
N TRP A 185 4.49 -9.10 -15.46
CA TRP A 185 5.47 -8.13 -15.89
C TRP A 185 4.78 -6.86 -16.39
N TRP A 186 5.21 -5.71 -15.89
CA TRP A 186 4.74 -4.42 -16.35
C TRP A 186 5.84 -3.66 -17.05
N LYS A 187 5.53 -3.12 -18.23
CA LYS A 187 6.41 -2.16 -18.91
C LYS A 187 6.47 -0.88 -18.07
N VAL A 188 7.67 -0.34 -17.90
CA VAL A 188 7.89 0.96 -17.25
C VAL A 188 8.16 2.02 -18.31
N ALA A 189 7.74 3.26 -18.05
CA ALA A 189 8.16 4.36 -18.89
C ALA A 189 9.67 4.59 -18.68
N PRO A 190 10.43 4.98 -19.71
CA PRO A 190 11.81 5.42 -19.51
C PRO A 190 11.79 6.58 -18.51
N HIS A 191 12.46 6.41 -17.37
CA HIS A 191 12.69 7.54 -16.48
C HIS A 191 13.59 8.51 -17.24
N ALA A 192 13.06 9.65 -17.67
CA ALA A 192 13.88 10.74 -18.16
C ALA A 192 14.78 11.15 -17.00
N THR A 193 16.05 10.81 -17.07
CA THR A 193 17.08 11.41 -16.23
C THR A 193 17.01 12.91 -16.45
N GLY A 194 16.42 13.63 -15.49
CA GLY A 194 16.54 15.07 -15.35
C GLY A 194 17.87 15.44 -14.73
#